data_AF-F4XQ17-F1
#
_entry.id   AF-F4XQ17-F1
#
_cell.length_a   1.000
_cell.length_b   1.000
_cell.length_c   1.000
_cell.angle_alpha   90.00
_cell.angle_beta   90.00
_cell.angle_gamma   90.00
#
_symmetry.space_group_name_H-M   'P 1'
#
loop_
_entity.id
_entity.type
_entity.pdbx_description
1 polymer ?
#
loop_
_entity_poly.entity_id
_entity_poly.type
_entity_poly.pdbx_seq_one_letter_code
_entity_poly.pdbx_strand_id
1 'polypeptide(L)'
;MVDFSSQKVSEVREYFGNRPILVNSWYRDPVTNRQVGGALRSRHLSGDAVDFVVEGISPMSVNRRLDSWWGSRGGLASASCFTHIDARGYRARWSYGF
;
A
#
# COMPACT_ATOMS: atom_id res chain seq x y z
N MET A 1 10.77 0.25 18.26
CA MET A 1 10.36 1.12 17.15
C MET A 1 9.15 0.46 16.54
N VAL A 2 7.95 1.05 16.65
CA VAL A 2 6.74 0.44 16.07
C VAL A 2 6.80 0.65 14.56
N ASP A 3 6.80 -0.44 13.80
CA ASP A 3 6.94 -0.44 12.35
C ASP A 3 5.77 0.32 11.69
N PHE A 4 6.09 1.26 10.79
CA PHE A 4 5.12 1.99 9.97
C PHE A 4 4.09 1.04 9.35
N SER A 5 4.54 -0.11 8.85
CA SER A 5 3.68 -1.09 8.18
C SER A 5 2.60 -1.62 9.12
N SER A 6 2.96 -1.95 10.36
CA SER A 6 2.08 -2.55 11.36
C SER A 6 0.94 -1.61 11.79
N GLN A 7 1.23 -0.32 11.95
CA GLN A 7 0.22 0.68 12.31
C GLN A 7 -0.75 0.91 11.16
N LYS A 8 -0.25 1.12 9.93
CA LYS A 8 -1.11 1.43 8.79
C LYS A 8 -1.95 0.26 8.34
N VAL A 9 -1.42 -0.95 8.37
CA VAL A 9 -2.19 -2.17 8.10
C VAL A 9 -3.30 -2.36 9.14
N SER A 10 -3.03 -2.09 10.42
CA SER A 10 -4.06 -2.16 11.47
C SER A 10 -5.19 -1.13 11.25
N GLU A 11 -4.84 0.12 10.94
CA GLU A 11 -5.84 1.15 10.62
C GLU A 11 -6.71 0.78 9.42
N VAL A 12 -6.10 0.24 8.35
CA VAL A 12 -6.82 -0.23 7.17
C VAL A 12 -7.73 -1.41 7.54
N ARG A 13 -7.25 -2.35 8.35
CA ARG A 13 -8.02 -3.50 8.82
C ARG A 13 -9.27 -3.05 9.58
N GLU A 14 -9.13 -2.10 10.49
CA GLU A 14 -10.24 -1.51 11.23
C GLU A 14 -11.23 -0.80 10.30
N TYR A 15 -10.73 0.00 9.35
CA TYR A 15 -11.56 0.67 8.35
C TYR A 15 -12.40 -0.30 7.51
N PHE A 16 -11.88 -1.50 7.24
CA PHE A 16 -12.59 -2.56 6.54
C PHE A 16 -13.30 -3.55 7.47
N GLY A 17 -13.61 -3.17 8.70
CA GLY A 17 -14.44 -3.99 9.61
C GLY A 17 -13.73 -5.23 10.14
N ASN A 18 -12.44 -5.11 10.46
CA ASN A 18 -11.59 -6.17 11.03
C ASN A 18 -11.36 -7.40 10.13
N ARG A 19 -11.62 -7.26 8.82
CA ARG A 19 -11.33 -8.29 7.81
C ARG A 19 -9.82 -8.63 7.78
N PRO A 20 -9.43 -9.89 7.55
CA PRO A 20 -8.04 -10.24 7.37
C PRO A 20 -7.37 -9.45 6.24
N ILE A 21 -6.12 -9.07 6.46
CA ILE A 21 -5.27 -8.41 5.47
C ILE A 21 -4.08 -9.32 5.18
N LEU A 22 -3.90 -9.65 3.91
CA LEU A 22 -2.68 -10.29 3.41
C LEU A 22 -1.72 -9.19 2.95
N VAL A 23 -0.53 -9.13 3.56
CA VAL A 23 0.54 -8.22 3.12
C VAL A 23 1.39 -8.95 2.10
N ASN A 24 1.46 -8.40 0.88
CA ASN A 24 2.24 -8.97 -0.22
C ASN A 24 3.68 -8.45 -0.20
N SER A 25 3.86 -7.15 0.11
CA SER A 25 5.20 -6.56 0.22
C SER A 25 5.22 -5.31 1.12
N TRP A 26 6.37 -5.03 1.73
CA TRP A 26 6.63 -3.89 2.64
C TRP A 26 7.96 -3.19 2.25
N TYR A 27 8.93 -3.01 3.16
CA TYR A 27 10.33 -2.85 2.78
C TYR A 27 10.83 -3.82 1.68
N ARG A 28 11.45 -3.27 0.63
CA ARG A 28 12.22 -4.02 -0.37
C ARG A 28 13.63 -3.48 -0.38
N ASP A 29 14.64 -4.35 -0.35
CA ASP A 29 16.02 -3.91 -0.55
C ASP A 29 16.25 -3.48 -2.02
N PRO A 30 17.34 -2.75 -2.32
CA PRO A 30 17.61 -2.25 -3.65
C PRO A 30 17.69 -3.32 -4.74
N VAL A 31 18.19 -4.53 -4.43
CA VAL A 31 18.33 -5.62 -5.39
C VAL A 31 16.96 -6.18 -5.73
N THR A 32 16.17 -6.57 -4.73
CA THR A 32 14.80 -7.07 -4.97
C THR A 32 13.92 -6.02 -5.61
N ASN A 33 13.99 -4.74 -5.18
CA ASN A 33 13.21 -3.67 -5.82
C ASN A 33 13.54 -3.54 -7.32
N ARG A 34 14.82 -3.65 -7.71
CA ARG A 34 15.21 -3.64 -9.13
C ARG A 34 14.70 -4.88 -9.88
N GLN A 35 14.82 -6.06 -9.28
CA GLN A 35 14.40 -7.33 -9.91
C GLN A 35 12.91 -7.34 -10.25
N VAL A 36 12.06 -6.73 -9.40
CA VAL A 36 10.61 -6.64 -9.64
C VAL A 36 10.21 -5.43 -10.50
N GLY A 37 11.18 -4.72 -11.11
CA GLY A 37 10.91 -3.53 -11.91
C GLY A 37 10.42 -2.32 -11.11
N GLY A 38 10.72 -2.28 -9.81
CA GLY A 38 10.33 -1.18 -8.92
C GLY A 38 11.01 0.14 -9.29
N ALA A 39 10.31 1.25 -9.02
CA ALA A 39 10.81 2.59 -9.30
C ALA A 39 12.12 2.88 -8.54
N LEU A 40 13.01 3.69 -9.14
CA LEU A 40 14.29 4.09 -8.53
C LEU A 40 14.12 4.76 -7.16
N ARG A 41 13.02 5.49 -6.97
CA ARG A 41 12.66 6.17 -5.71
C ARG A 41 11.42 5.54 -5.05
N SER A 42 11.31 4.22 -5.14
CA SER A 42 10.22 3.46 -4.53
C SER A 42 10.16 3.70 -3.02
N ARG A 43 8.97 3.92 -2.48
CA ARG A 43 8.74 4.06 -1.03
C ARG A 43 8.99 2.75 -0.26
N HIS A 44 8.89 1.60 -0.95
CA HIS A 44 9.34 0.32 -0.39
C HIS A 44 10.83 0.33 0.00
N LEU A 45 11.69 1.12 -0.66
CA LEU A 45 13.11 1.22 -0.28
C LEU A 45 13.31 1.93 1.08
N SER A 46 12.33 2.73 1.49
CA SER A 46 12.37 3.50 2.74
C SER A 46 11.60 2.82 3.87
N GLY A 47 10.93 1.68 3.59
CA GLY A 47 10.10 0.97 4.57
C GLY A 47 8.78 1.67 4.88
N ASP A 48 8.39 2.69 4.10
CA ASP A 48 7.18 3.47 4.34
C ASP A 48 6.06 3.22 3.32
N ALA A 49 6.06 2.03 2.71
CA ALA A 49 5.03 1.55 1.81
C ALA A 49 4.60 0.12 2.13
N VAL A 50 3.37 -0.21 1.76
CA VAL A 50 2.83 -1.57 1.86
C VAL A 50 1.90 -1.88 0.68
N ASP A 51 2.08 -3.06 0.11
CA ASP A 51 1.19 -3.67 -0.88
C ASP A 51 0.40 -4.78 -0.18
N PHE A 52 -0.94 -4.74 -0.28
CA PHE A 52 -1.79 -5.66 0.47
C PHE A 52 -3.12 -5.98 -0.23
N VAL A 53 -3.80 -7.01 0.28
CA VAL A 53 -5.15 -7.44 -0.11
C VAL A 53 -6.04 -7.52 1.13
N VAL A 54 -7.27 -7.04 1.02
CA VAL A 54 -8.29 -7.20 2.06
C VAL A 54 -9.19 -8.38 1.68
N GLU A 55 -9.31 -9.36 2.56
CA GLU A 55 -10.07 -10.57 2.27
C GLU A 55 -11.54 -10.26 1.91
N GLY A 56 -12.01 -10.84 0.82
CA GLY A 56 -13.38 -10.66 0.33
C GLY A 56 -13.66 -9.31 -0.33
N ILE A 57 -12.66 -8.44 -0.56
CA ILE A 57 -12.82 -7.16 -1.24
C ILE A 57 -11.78 -7.04 -2.35
N SER A 58 -12.23 -6.79 -3.59
CA SER A 58 -11.31 -6.63 -4.71
C SER A 58 -10.36 -5.43 -4.50
N PRO A 59 -9.07 -5.52 -4.91
CA PRO A 59 -8.12 -4.43 -4.77
C PRO A 59 -8.60 -3.10 -5.36
N MET A 60 -9.29 -3.13 -6.49
CA MET A 60 -9.89 -1.93 -7.08
C MET A 60 -10.95 -1.29 -6.17
N SER A 61 -11.75 -2.10 -5.46
CA SER A 61 -12.74 -1.60 -4.50
C SER A 61 -12.09 -1.08 -3.22
N VAL A 62 -11.02 -1.73 -2.74
CA VAL A 62 -10.20 -1.26 -1.62
C VAL A 62 -9.61 0.11 -1.95
N ASN A 63 -8.92 0.23 -3.09
CA ASN A 63 -8.31 1.47 -3.56
C ASN A 63 -9.32 2.62 -3.61
N ARG A 64 -10.49 2.41 -4.24
CA ARG A 64 -11.55 3.43 -4.33
C ARG A 64 -12.03 3.93 -2.97
N ARG A 65 -12.23 3.01 -2.01
CA ARG A 65 -12.70 3.35 -0.66
C ARG A 65 -11.63 4.05 0.15
N LEU A 66 -10.36 3.68 -0.04
CA LEU A 66 -9.24 4.31 0.63
C LEU A 66 -8.88 5.69 0.07
N ASP A 67 -9.34 6.08 -1.12
CA ASP A 67 -8.88 7.35 -1.72
C ASP A 67 -9.14 8.58 -0.81
N SER A 68 -10.39 8.76 -0.39
CA SER A 68 -10.77 9.86 0.50
C SER A 68 -10.27 9.66 1.93
N TRP A 69 -10.31 8.42 2.44
CA TRP A 69 -9.85 8.12 3.80
C TRP A 69 -8.34 8.32 3.97
N TRP A 70 -7.56 7.94 2.97
CA TRP A 70 -6.10 8.15 2.94
C TRP A 70 -5.75 9.60 2.64
N GLY A 71 -6.53 10.26 1.78
CA GLY A 71 -6.45 11.71 1.58
C GLY A 71 -5.03 12.19 1.27
N SER A 72 -4.55 13.16 2.06
CA SER A 72 -3.21 13.76 1.97
C SER A 72 -2.12 13.00 2.73
N ARG A 73 -2.43 11.87 3.39
CA ARG A 73 -1.49 11.11 4.22
C ARG A 73 -0.35 10.48 3.40
N GLY A 74 -0.58 10.25 2.11
CA GLY A 74 0.48 9.83 1.19
C GLY A 74 -0.02 9.26 -0.13
N GLY A 75 0.78 8.36 -0.71
CA GLY A 75 0.49 7.68 -1.97
C GLY A 75 -0.55 6.59 -1.82
N LEU A 76 -1.36 6.39 -2.87
CA LEU A 76 -2.30 5.27 -3.00
C LEU A 76 -2.34 4.87 -4.47
N ALA A 77 -2.21 3.57 -4.76
CA ALA A 77 -2.24 3.08 -6.13
C ALA A 77 -3.02 1.79 -6.31
N SER A 78 -3.52 1.62 -7.54
CA SER A 78 -4.34 0.50 -7.95
C SER A 78 -3.53 -0.51 -8.76
N ALA A 79 -3.65 -1.77 -8.40
CA ALA A 79 -3.36 -2.92 -9.26
C ALA A 79 -4.59 -3.87 -9.24
N SER A 80 -4.72 -4.81 -10.18
CA SER A 80 -5.77 -5.83 -10.13
C SER A 80 -5.58 -6.81 -8.96
N CYS A 81 -4.35 -6.99 -8.51
CA CYS A 81 -3.97 -8.03 -7.55
C CYS A 81 -3.58 -7.52 -6.15
N PHE A 82 -3.37 -6.21 -5.96
CA PHE A 82 -3.12 -5.60 -4.65
C PHE A 82 -3.47 -4.11 -4.61
N THR A 83 -3.55 -3.54 -3.41
CA THR A 83 -3.59 -2.09 -3.17
C THR A 83 -2.27 -1.65 -2.57
N HIS A 84 -1.73 -0.54 -3.06
CA HIS A 84 -0.53 0.09 -2.53
C HIS A 84 -0.90 1.33 -1.71
N ILE A 85 -0.31 1.50 -0.52
CA ILE A 85 -0.26 2.78 0.19
C ILE A 85 1.17 3.10 0.61
N ASP A 86 1.48 4.39 0.72
CA ASP A 86 2.73 4.87 1.33
C ASP A 86 2.53 6.18 2.10
N ALA A 87 3.50 6.57 2.92
CA ALA A 87 3.48 7.80 3.72
C ALA A 87 4.48 8.87 3.24
N ARG A 88 4.52 9.11 1.92
CA ARG A 88 5.32 10.20 1.33
C ARG A 88 4.95 11.62 1.79
N GLY A 89 3.92 11.79 2.61
CA GLY A 89 3.54 13.07 3.23
C GLY A 89 2.72 14.01 2.33
N TYR A 90 2.32 13.56 1.14
CA TYR A 90 1.43 14.30 0.24
C TYR A 90 0.61 13.34 -0.63
N ARG A 91 -0.55 13.82 -1.11
CA ARG A 91 -1.45 13.05 -1.97
C ARG A 91 -0.76 12.71 -3.30
N ALA A 92 -0.65 11.43 -3.62
CA ALA A 92 -0.24 10.94 -4.94
C ALA A 92 -1.10 9.74 -5.33
N ARG A 93 -1.55 9.67 -6.60
CA ARG A 93 -2.40 8.61 -7.13
C ARG A 93 -1.88 8.13 -8.48
N TRP A 94 -1.80 6.81 -8.65
CA TRP A 94 -1.39 6.20 -9.92
C TRP A 94 -1.99 4.79 -10.05
N SER A 95 -1.86 4.21 -11.25
CA SER A 95 -2.23 2.83 -11.54
C SER A 95 -1.01 2.09 -12.08
N TYR A 96 -0.83 0.84 -11.69
CA TYR A 96 0.24 -0.03 -12.22
C TYR A 96 -0.07 -0.56 -13.62
N GLY A 97 -1.32 -0.41 -14.08
CA GLY A 97 -1.74 -0.85 -15.42
C GLY A 97 -1.99 -2.35 -15.55
N PHE A 98 -1.90 -3.10 -14.44
CA PHE A 98 -2.26 -4.50 -14.35
C PHE A 98 -3.02 -4.76 -13.07
#